data_AF-A0A8T6XWM0-F1
#
_entry.id   AF-A0A8T6XWM0-F1
#
_cell.length_a   1.000
_cell.length_b   1.000
_cell.length_c   1.000
_cell.angle_alpha   90.00
_cell.angle_beta   90.00
_cell.angle_gamma   90.00
#
_symmetry.space_group_name_H-M   'P 1'
#
loop_
_entity.id
_entity.type
_entity.pdbx_description
1 polymer ?
#
loop_
_entity_poly.entity_id
_entity_poly.type
_entity_poly.pdbx_seq_one_letter_code
_entity_poly.pdbx_strand_id
1 'polypeptide(L)'
;MPKVRIEAQKRRWESPMANSVTDVAVALRESMEHLGWEFARERGERLYSRFAVILPMAKVAYIFRFRVTDPLDDVRFDAWEFRLSHKGDVTFIAVDDYRYEDLDLVHQLLSEMVERLPRRPWDFPLGQRMEAGLALPEWSNARRMWQQMRFDVGEKTPKDWVPKGSLGERV
;
A
#
# COMPACT_ATOMS: atom_id res chain seq x y z
N MET A 1 21.05 -0.69 -38.29
CA MET A 1 20.40 0.10 -37.23
C MET A 1 20.64 -0.60 -35.90
N PRO A 2 21.27 0.04 -34.90
CA PRO A 2 21.41 -0.56 -33.58
C PRO A 2 20.02 -0.64 -32.92
N LYS A 3 19.63 -1.83 -32.46
CA LYS A 3 18.42 -2.00 -31.65
C LYS A 3 18.73 -1.39 -30.29
N VAL A 4 18.15 -0.22 -30.00
CA VAL A 4 18.15 0.34 -28.65
C VAL A 4 17.42 -0.68 -27.77
N ARG A 5 18.17 -1.39 -26.92
CA ARG A 5 17.61 -2.23 -25.87
C ARG A 5 17.02 -1.25 -24.85
N ILE A 6 15.73 -0.99 -24.95
CA ILE A 6 15.01 -0.20 -23.95
C ILE A 6 15.12 -0.99 -22.66
N GLU A 7 15.95 -0.54 -21.72
CA GLU A 7 15.95 -1.07 -20.36
C GLU A 7 14.51 -1.00 -19.84
N ALA A 8 14.00 -2.11 -19.29
CA ALA A 8 12.66 -2.15 -18.76
C ALA A 8 12.51 -1.04 -17.71
N GLN A 9 11.70 -0.01 -18.02
CA GLN A 9 11.54 1.13 -17.14
C GLN A 9 10.94 0.66 -15.81
N LYS A 10 11.73 0.76 -14.73
CA LYS A 10 11.28 0.52 -13.36
C LYS A 10 10.14 1.49 -13.04
N ARG A 11 9.05 0.95 -12.48
CA ARG A 11 7.81 1.68 -12.20
C ARG A 11 7.64 1.87 -10.71
N ARG A 12 6.80 2.85 -10.39
CA ARG A 12 6.34 3.13 -9.04
C ARG A 12 4.83 3.22 -9.03
N TRP A 13 4.22 2.59 -8.05
CA TRP A 13 2.80 2.69 -7.74
C TRP A 13 2.62 3.06 -6.27
N GLU A 14 1.62 3.86 -5.97
CA GLU A 14 1.31 4.31 -4.61
C GLU A 14 -0.19 4.45 -4.45
N SER A 15 -0.72 4.03 -3.30
CA SER A 15 -2.13 4.25 -2.96
C SER A 15 -2.29 4.62 -1.49
N PRO A 16 -3.22 5.52 -1.16
CA PRO A 16 -3.76 5.59 0.20
C PRO A 16 -4.52 4.31 0.55
N MET A 17 -4.60 4.03 1.85
CA MET A 17 -5.15 2.81 2.43
C MET A 17 -6.16 3.13 3.52
N ALA A 18 -7.28 2.41 3.54
CA ALA A 18 -8.29 2.52 4.60
C ALA A 18 -7.87 1.82 5.91
N ASN A 19 -6.76 1.09 5.90
CA ASN A 19 -6.26 0.28 7.02
C ASN A 19 -5.16 1.02 7.79
N SER A 20 -4.85 0.60 9.02
CA SER A 20 -3.71 1.13 9.77
C SER A 20 -2.38 0.71 9.13
N VAL A 21 -1.31 1.49 9.32
CA VAL A 21 0.01 1.11 8.79
C VAL A 21 0.50 -0.22 9.37
N THR A 22 0.14 -0.50 10.63
CA THR A 22 0.51 -1.74 11.30
C THR A 22 -0.18 -2.95 10.68
N ASP A 23 -1.47 -2.84 10.35
CA ASP A 23 -2.20 -3.93 9.70
C ASP A 23 -1.65 -4.20 8.29
N VAL A 24 -1.33 -3.13 7.55
CA VAL A 24 -0.70 -3.26 6.22
C VAL A 24 0.67 -3.92 6.32
N ALA A 25 1.52 -3.51 7.27
CA ALA A 25 2.84 -4.10 7.44
C ALA A 25 2.77 -5.58 7.87
N VAL A 26 1.84 -5.94 8.75
CA VAL A 26 1.59 -7.33 9.16
C VAL A 26 1.09 -8.15 7.97
N ALA A 27 0.08 -7.66 7.26
CA ALA A 27 -0.49 -8.34 6.10
C ALA A 27 0.54 -8.56 4.99
N LEU A 28 1.40 -7.57 4.69
CA LEU A 28 2.48 -7.72 3.71
C LEU A 28 3.44 -8.83 4.10
N ARG A 29 3.97 -8.78 5.33
CA ARG A 29 4.90 -9.78 5.85
C ARG A 29 4.30 -11.19 5.76
N GLU A 30 3.09 -11.37 6.27
CA GLU A 30 2.42 -12.68 6.28
C GLU A 30 2.07 -13.18 4.88
N SER A 31 1.85 -12.28 3.93
CA SER A 31 1.61 -12.65 2.52
C SER A 31 2.89 -13.13 1.86
N MET A 32 4.01 -12.42 2.07
CA MET A 32 5.31 -12.85 1.56
C MET A 32 5.73 -14.19 2.17
N GLU A 33 5.56 -14.37 3.48
CA GLU A 33 5.82 -15.64 4.17
C GLU A 33 4.94 -16.77 3.65
N HIS A 34 3.65 -16.52 3.44
CA HIS A 34 2.72 -17.53 2.92
C HIS A 34 3.07 -17.96 1.49
N LEU A 35 3.47 -17.01 0.65
CA LEU A 35 3.89 -17.28 -0.73
C LEU A 35 5.31 -17.89 -0.81
N GLY A 36 6.03 -18.00 0.30
CA GLY A 36 7.39 -18.53 0.35
C GLY A 36 8.43 -17.62 -0.31
N TRP A 37 8.18 -16.31 -0.35
CA TRP A 37 9.06 -15.34 -0.99
C TRP A 37 10.26 -15.00 -0.10
N GLU A 38 11.42 -14.77 -0.72
CA GLU A 38 12.59 -14.25 -0.01
C GLU A 38 12.54 -12.72 0.05
N PHE A 39 12.60 -12.18 1.27
CA PHE A 39 12.57 -10.74 1.49
C PHE A 39 13.41 -10.30 2.69
N ALA A 40 13.91 -9.07 2.62
CA ALA A 40 14.56 -8.38 3.73
C ALA A 40 13.65 -7.28 4.28
N ARG A 41 13.60 -7.17 5.60
CA ARG A 41 12.99 -6.01 6.28
C ARG A 41 14.04 -4.94 6.51
N GLU A 42 13.82 -3.77 5.94
CA GLU A 42 14.67 -2.60 6.14
C GLU A 42 13.95 -1.57 7.03
N ARG A 43 14.69 -0.81 7.86
CA ARG A 43 14.16 0.42 8.45
C ARG A 43 14.48 1.59 7.52
N GLY A 44 13.46 2.34 7.13
CA GLY A 44 13.61 3.55 6.31
C GLY A 44 12.88 4.75 6.92
N GLU A 45 13.39 5.94 6.63
CA GLU A 45 12.74 7.23 6.94
C GLU A 45 12.34 7.89 5.61
N ARG A 46 11.07 8.32 5.45
CA ARG A 46 10.62 9.06 4.25
C ARG A 46 10.34 10.50 4.60
N LEU A 47 10.92 11.41 3.83
CA LEU A 47 10.54 12.82 3.84
C LEU A 47 9.35 13.01 2.88
N TYR A 48 8.16 13.27 3.42
CA TYR A 48 6.97 13.64 2.62
C TYR A 48 6.64 15.12 2.79
N SER A 49 6.34 15.79 1.67
CA SER A 49 5.73 17.12 1.64
C SER A 49 4.50 17.07 0.73
N ARG A 50 3.29 17.04 1.32
CA ARG A 50 2.02 17.31 0.62
C ARG A 50 1.29 18.40 1.37
N PHE A 51 0.92 19.47 0.66
CA PHE A 51 0.32 20.67 1.22
C PHE A 51 -1.17 20.47 1.49
N ALA A 52 -1.57 20.47 2.76
CA ALA A 52 -2.92 20.81 3.17
C ALA A 52 -2.83 21.57 4.50
N VAL A 53 -3.02 22.90 4.41
CA VAL A 53 -2.90 23.92 5.48
C VAL A 53 -1.46 24.34 5.83
N ILE A 54 -1.12 25.55 5.36
CA ILE A 54 0.03 26.43 5.66
C ILE A 54 0.90 26.01 6.87
N LEU A 55 1.82 25.07 6.69
CA LEU A 55 3.07 24.89 7.45
C LEU A 55 3.90 23.77 6.78
N PRO A 56 5.11 24.03 6.26
CA PRO A 56 6.00 22.97 5.82
C PRO A 56 6.58 22.27 7.05
N MET A 57 5.82 21.35 7.65
CA MET A 57 6.38 20.41 8.60
C MET A 57 6.82 19.18 7.83
N ALA A 58 8.12 19.11 7.53
CA ALA A 58 8.80 17.85 7.29
C ALA A 58 8.56 16.94 8.51
N LYS A 59 7.52 16.11 8.47
CA LYS A 59 7.29 15.10 9.49
C LYS A 59 7.89 13.81 8.98
N VAL A 60 8.91 13.31 9.69
CA VAL A 60 9.51 12.00 9.43
C VAL A 60 8.39 10.97 9.61
N ALA A 61 8.00 10.31 8.52
CA ALA A 61 7.12 9.14 8.60
C ALA A 61 8.02 7.91 8.73
N TYR A 62 7.81 7.13 9.81
CA TYR A 62 8.44 5.81 9.93
C TYR A 62 7.87 4.90 8.84
N ILE A 63 8.76 4.30 8.04
CA ILE A 63 8.39 3.39 6.97
C ILE A 63 8.59 1.95 7.44
N PHE A 64 7.58 1.12 7.22
CA PHE A 64 7.75 -0.33 7.16
C PHE A 64 8.16 -0.69 5.73
N ARG A 65 9.44 -1.01 5.53
CA ARG A 65 9.99 -1.36 4.22
C ARG A 65 10.30 -2.84 4.14
N PHE A 66 9.83 -3.46 3.07
CA PHE A 66 10.14 -4.82 2.67
C PHE A 66 10.77 -4.81 1.29
N ARG A 67 11.85 -5.54 1.11
CA ARG A 67 12.56 -5.67 -0.15
C ARG A 67 12.57 -7.13 -0.56
N VAL A 68 11.87 -7.45 -1.64
CA VAL A 68 11.75 -8.82 -2.16
C VAL A 68 12.91 -9.07 -3.11
N THR A 69 13.59 -10.21 -2.94
CA THR A 69 14.73 -10.64 -3.77
C THR A 69 14.43 -11.88 -4.60
N ASP A 70 13.44 -12.67 -4.22
CA ASP A 70 12.91 -13.80 -4.99
C ASP A 70 11.42 -13.95 -4.68
N PRO A 71 10.50 -14.01 -5.67
CA PRO A 71 10.70 -14.09 -7.13
C PRO A 71 10.91 -12.75 -7.85
N LEU A 72 10.95 -11.64 -7.11
CA LEU A 72 11.09 -10.31 -7.68
C LEU A 72 12.55 -9.83 -7.60
N ASP A 73 13.04 -9.21 -8.68
CA ASP A 73 14.38 -8.63 -8.72
C ASP A 73 14.40 -7.26 -8.03
N ASP A 74 14.58 -7.27 -6.72
CA ASP A 74 14.86 -6.08 -5.90
C ASP A 74 13.68 -5.11 -5.72
N VAL A 75 12.46 -5.62 -5.80
CA VAL A 75 11.23 -4.81 -5.69
C VAL A 75 10.97 -4.43 -4.23
N ARG A 76 10.61 -3.17 -4.01
CA ARG A 76 10.38 -2.61 -2.68
C ARG A 76 8.91 -2.36 -2.41
N PHE A 77 8.46 -2.75 -1.23
CA PHE A 77 7.15 -2.48 -0.68
C PHE A 77 7.31 -1.60 0.55
N ASP A 78 6.75 -0.39 0.50
CA ASP A 78 6.78 0.58 1.60
C ASP A 78 5.37 0.79 2.13
N ALA A 79 5.19 0.75 3.46
CA ALA A 79 3.99 1.20 4.13
C ALA A 79 4.33 2.29 5.15
N TRP A 80 3.58 3.39 5.16
CA TRP A 80 3.79 4.50 6.10
C TRP A 80 2.48 5.22 6.42
N GLU A 81 2.49 5.99 7.49
CA GLU A 81 1.40 6.89 7.87
C GLU A 81 1.81 8.34 7.67
N PHE A 82 0.88 9.16 7.18
CA PHE A 82 1.06 10.58 7.02
C PHE A 82 -0.12 11.34 7.64
N ARG A 83 0.19 12.30 8.51
CA ARG A 83 -0.80 13.16 9.16
C ARG A 83 -1.27 14.26 8.20
N LEU A 84 -2.46 14.11 7.62
CA LEU A 84 -3.03 15.09 6.68
C LEU A 84 -3.71 16.28 7.39
N SER A 85 -4.20 16.09 8.61
CA SER A 85 -4.90 17.13 9.39
C SER A 85 -4.51 17.09 10.88
N HIS A 86 -5.06 17.99 11.70
CA HIS A 86 -4.86 17.97 13.15
C HIS A 86 -5.39 16.69 13.84
N LYS A 87 -6.23 15.89 13.17
CA LYS A 87 -6.93 14.73 13.77
C LYS A 87 -6.88 13.44 12.95
N GLY A 88 -6.43 13.45 11.70
CA GLY A 88 -6.47 12.28 10.82
C GLY A 88 -5.11 11.91 10.24
N ASP A 89 -4.66 10.71 10.57
CA ASP A 89 -3.53 10.03 9.91
C ASP A 89 -4.08 9.20 8.73
N VAL A 90 -3.37 9.22 7.60
CA VAL A 90 -3.69 8.41 6.43
C VAL A 90 -2.52 7.50 6.11
N THR A 91 -2.81 6.21 6.05
CA THR A 91 -1.87 5.17 5.67
C THR A 91 -1.69 5.16 4.15
N PHE A 92 -0.47 4.94 3.71
CA PHE A 92 -0.11 4.75 2.31
C PHE A 92 0.68 3.47 2.15
N ILE A 93 0.56 2.87 0.97
CA ILE A 93 1.42 1.80 0.49
C ILE A 93 2.06 2.24 -0.83
N ALA A 94 3.30 1.83 -1.09
CA ALA A 94 3.94 1.94 -2.39
C ALA A 94 4.63 0.64 -2.79
N VAL A 95 4.65 0.41 -4.09
CA VAL A 95 5.49 -0.59 -4.75
C VAL A 95 6.44 0.16 -5.67
N ASP A 96 7.73 0.06 -5.38
CA ASP A 96 8.81 0.72 -6.11
C ASP A 96 9.65 -0.32 -6.85
N ASP A 97 10.27 0.12 -7.96
CA ASP A 97 11.29 -0.63 -8.71
C ASP A 97 10.81 -1.89 -9.45
N TYR A 98 9.50 -2.12 -9.55
CA TYR A 98 8.93 -3.24 -10.31
C TYR A 98 8.87 -2.96 -11.82
N ARG A 99 9.01 -4.01 -12.64
CA ARG A 99 8.86 -3.95 -14.10
C ARG A 99 7.45 -4.37 -14.50
N TYR A 100 7.08 -4.11 -15.75
CA TYR A 100 5.75 -4.51 -16.25
C TYR A 100 5.55 -6.04 -16.23
N GLU A 101 6.61 -6.81 -16.51
CA GLU A 101 6.60 -8.27 -16.44
C GLU A 101 6.39 -8.80 -15.00
N ASP A 102 6.74 -8.00 -13.99
CA ASP A 102 6.57 -8.35 -12.58
C ASP A 102 5.11 -8.12 -12.10
N LEU A 103 4.23 -7.55 -12.93
CA LEU A 103 2.89 -7.12 -12.52
C LEU A 103 2.01 -8.27 -12.04
N ASP A 104 2.16 -9.47 -12.60
CA ASP A 104 1.40 -10.65 -12.16
C ASP A 104 1.81 -11.08 -10.75
N LEU A 105 3.13 -11.07 -10.46
CA LEU A 105 3.66 -11.36 -9.13
C LEU A 105 3.26 -10.27 -8.12
N VAL A 106 3.38 -8.99 -8.50
CA VAL A 106 2.95 -7.87 -7.65
C VAL A 106 1.45 -7.98 -7.35
N HIS A 107 0.62 -8.28 -8.35
CA HIS A 107 -0.81 -8.49 -8.15
C HIS A 107 -1.11 -9.68 -7.24
N GLN A 108 -0.38 -10.79 -7.38
CA GLN A 108 -0.51 -11.96 -6.50
C GLN A 108 -0.25 -11.59 -5.04
N LEU A 109 0.87 -10.92 -4.74
CA LEU A 109 1.19 -10.51 -3.37
C LEU A 109 0.17 -9.51 -2.82
N LEU A 110 -0.23 -8.52 -3.61
CA LEU A 110 -1.22 -7.54 -3.17
C LEU A 110 -2.58 -8.20 -2.91
N SER A 111 -2.94 -9.23 -3.68
CA SER A 111 -4.20 -9.96 -3.48
C SER A 111 -4.17 -10.75 -2.17
N GLU A 112 -3.07 -11.46 -1.92
CA GLU A 112 -2.82 -12.19 -0.68
C GLU A 112 -2.85 -11.23 0.54
N MET A 113 -2.29 -10.04 0.38
CA MET A 113 -2.33 -8.99 1.40
C MET A 113 -3.75 -8.47 1.64
N VAL A 114 -4.50 -8.18 0.57
CA VAL A 114 -5.87 -7.67 0.67
C VAL A 114 -6.75 -8.59 1.50
N GLU A 115 -6.62 -9.91 1.31
CA GLU A 115 -7.40 -10.92 2.05
C GLU A 115 -7.05 -11.01 3.55
N ARG A 116 -5.88 -10.53 3.96
CA ARG A 116 -5.45 -10.46 5.38
C ARG A 116 -5.88 -9.19 6.07
N LEU A 117 -6.35 -8.19 5.33
CA LEU A 117 -6.70 -6.90 5.91
C LEU A 117 -8.10 -6.93 6.55
N PRO A 118 -8.36 -6.14 7.61
CA PRO A 118 -9.67 -6.03 8.27
C PRO A 118 -10.78 -5.49 7.36
N ARG A 119 -10.39 -4.83 6.26
CA ARG A 119 -11.28 -4.30 5.23
C ARG A 119 -10.52 -4.12 3.94
N ARG A 120 -11.24 -3.99 2.83
CA ARG A 120 -10.62 -3.71 1.53
C ARG A 120 -9.90 -2.35 1.56
N PRO A 121 -8.68 -2.24 0.99
CA PRO A 121 -7.87 -1.03 1.06
C PRO A 121 -8.52 0.27 0.58
N TRP A 122 -9.43 0.17 -0.39
CA TRP A 122 -10.10 1.30 -1.03
C TRP A 122 -11.47 1.62 -0.42
N ASP A 123 -11.86 0.92 0.66
CA ASP A 123 -13.17 1.08 1.32
C ASP A 123 -13.05 1.91 2.60
N PHE A 124 -12.92 3.23 2.42
CA PHE A 124 -12.73 4.20 3.51
C PHE A 124 -14.03 4.44 4.30
N PRO A 125 -14.04 4.18 5.63
CA PRO A 125 -15.18 4.48 6.49
C PRO A 125 -15.47 5.99 6.56
N LEU A 126 -16.74 6.37 6.75
CA LEU A 126 -17.14 7.77 6.86
C LEU A 126 -16.41 8.49 8.00
N GLY A 127 -16.19 7.82 9.15
CA GLY A 127 -15.45 8.38 10.28
C GLY A 127 -14.02 8.76 9.92
N GLN A 128 -13.29 7.87 9.25
CA GLN A 128 -11.93 8.13 8.76
C GLN A 128 -11.91 9.33 7.80
N ARG A 129 -12.90 9.41 6.91
CA ARG A 129 -13.06 10.55 6.00
C ARG A 129 -13.39 11.84 6.74
N MET A 130 -14.15 11.79 7.84
CA MET A 130 -14.42 12.98 8.65
C MET A 130 -13.19 13.48 9.42
N GLU A 131 -12.36 12.58 9.96
CA GLU A 131 -11.16 12.92 10.71
C GLU A 131 -10.04 13.50 9.84
N ALA A 132 -9.80 12.89 8.67
CA ALA A 132 -8.77 13.35 7.74
C ALA A 132 -9.26 14.48 6.81
N GLY A 133 -10.54 14.46 6.42
CA GLY A 133 -11.16 15.46 5.54
C GLY A 133 -12.08 14.82 4.48
N LEU A 134 -13.37 15.17 4.48
CA LEU A 134 -14.41 14.47 3.69
C LEU A 134 -14.16 14.50 2.16
N ALA A 135 -13.56 15.59 1.68
CA ALA A 135 -13.35 15.89 0.27
C ALA A 135 -11.89 15.74 -0.20
N LEU A 136 -11.08 14.95 0.51
CA LEU A 136 -9.70 14.71 0.10
C LEU A 136 -9.66 13.90 -1.22
N PRO A 137 -8.88 14.34 -2.24
CA PRO A 137 -8.75 13.64 -3.53
C PRO A 137 -8.18 12.22 -3.38
N GLU A 138 -7.46 11.95 -2.29
CA GLU A 138 -6.89 10.66 -1.90
C GLU A 138 -7.94 9.53 -1.91
N TRP A 139 -9.17 9.80 -1.46
CA TRP A 139 -10.24 8.78 -1.41
C TRP A 139 -10.62 8.27 -2.80
N SER A 140 -10.81 9.20 -3.74
CA SER A 140 -11.15 8.88 -5.13
C SER A 140 -9.94 8.29 -5.86
N ASN A 141 -8.73 8.75 -5.53
CA ASN A 141 -7.50 8.25 -6.10
C ASN A 141 -7.23 6.80 -5.69
N ALA A 142 -7.56 6.39 -4.47
CA ALA A 142 -7.34 5.01 -4.00
C ALA A 142 -7.92 3.98 -4.98
N ARG A 143 -9.22 4.10 -5.30
CA ARG A 143 -9.91 3.18 -6.22
C ARG A 143 -9.23 3.14 -7.59
N ARG A 144 -8.86 4.31 -8.13
CA ARG A 144 -8.14 4.40 -9.41
C ARG A 144 -6.78 3.70 -9.35
N MET A 145 -6.02 3.86 -8.27
CA MET A 145 -4.71 3.22 -8.11
C MET A 145 -4.84 1.70 -8.01
N TRP A 146 -5.78 1.20 -7.21
CA TRP A 146 -6.04 -0.23 -7.07
C TRP A 146 -6.55 -0.88 -8.38
N GLN A 147 -7.32 -0.16 -9.19
CA GLN A 147 -7.67 -0.62 -10.55
C GLN A 147 -6.45 -0.81 -11.47
N GLN A 148 -5.40 0.02 -11.34
CA GLN A 148 -4.16 -0.15 -12.12
C GLN A 148 -3.44 -1.45 -11.75
N MET A 149 -3.61 -1.90 -10.51
CA MET A 149 -3.15 -3.21 -10.04
C MET A 149 -4.17 -4.32 -10.30
N ARG A 150 -5.14 -4.12 -11.21
CA ARG A 150 -6.13 -5.11 -11.68
C ARG A 150 -7.15 -5.58 -10.63
N PHE A 151 -7.39 -4.79 -9.58
CA PHE A 151 -8.46 -5.08 -8.61
C PHE A 151 -9.81 -4.57 -9.08
N ASP A 152 -10.88 -5.32 -8.78
CA ASP A 152 -12.24 -4.81 -8.88
C ASP A 152 -12.60 -4.00 -7.63
N VAL A 153 -12.58 -2.68 -7.80
CA VAL A 153 -12.82 -1.71 -6.72
C VAL A 153 -14.28 -1.27 -6.58
N GLY A 154 -15.18 -1.80 -7.42
CA GLY A 154 -16.61 -1.46 -7.39
C GLY A 154 -17.33 -1.98 -6.15
N GLU A 155 -16.79 -3.05 -5.58
CA GLU A 155 -17.36 -3.74 -4.43
C GLU A 155 -16.82 -3.20 -3.09
N LYS A 156 -17.75 -3.02 -2.13
CA LYS A 156 -17.44 -2.72 -0.73
C LYS A 156 -16.93 -3.97 0.00
N THR A 157 -16.33 -3.76 1.17
CA THR A 157 -16.00 -4.86 2.09
C THR A 157 -17.29 -5.57 2.51
N PRO A 158 -17.43 -6.89 2.32
CA PRO A 158 -18.56 -7.66 2.81
C PRO A 158 -18.73 -7.55 4.34
N LYS A 159 -19.96 -7.70 4.84
CA LYS A 159 -20.23 -7.60 6.29
C LYS A 159 -19.66 -8.78 7.08
N ASP A 160 -19.58 -9.92 6.43
CA ASP A 160 -19.05 -11.21 6.90
C ASP A 160 -17.56 -11.39 6.56
N TRP A 161 -16.87 -10.32 6.18
CA TRP A 161 -15.45 -10.35 5.87
C TRP A 161 -14.63 -10.71 7.10
N VAL A 162 -14.00 -11.88 7.06
CA VAL A 162 -13.05 -12.33 8.09
C VAL A 162 -11.65 -12.29 7.48
N PRO A 163 -10.74 -11.49 8.06
CA PRO A 163 -9.36 -11.41 7.57
C PRO A 163 -8.65 -12.75 7.73
N LYS A 164 -7.82 -13.11 6.76
CA LYS A 164 -6.90 -14.24 6.89
C LYS A 164 -5.76 -13.92 7.86
N GLY A 165 -5.13 -14.95 8.42
CA GLY A 165 -3.91 -14.82 9.24
C GLY A 165 -4.15 -14.19 10.61
N SER A 166 -3.10 -13.61 11.19
CA SER A 166 -3.11 -13.18 12.60
C SER A 166 -4.05 -12.01 12.90
N LEU A 167 -4.50 -11.30 11.86
CA LEU A 167 -5.46 -10.20 12.00
C LEU A 167 -6.90 -10.72 12.17
N GLY A 168 -7.22 -11.90 11.64
CA GLY A 168 -8.53 -12.54 11.85
C GLY A 168 -8.70 -13.11 13.26
N GLU A 169 -7.61 -13.56 13.88
CA GLU A 169 -7.59 -14.12 15.25
C GLU A 169 -7.82 -13.07 16.35
N ARG A 170 -7.79 -11.78 16.01
CA ARG A 170 -7.97 -10.65 16.93
C ARG A 170 -9.42 -10.13 17.02
N VAL A 171 -10.32 -10.66 16.18
CA VAL A 171 -11.71 -10.20 16.02
C VAL A 171 -12.67 -11.01 16.89
#